data_AF-A0A645A146-F1
#
_entry.id   AF-A0A645A146-F1
#
_cell.length_a   1.000
_cell.length_b   1.000
_cell.length_c   1.000
_cell.angle_alpha   90.00
_cell.angle_beta   90.00
_cell.angle_gamma   90.00
#
_symmetry.space_group_name_H-M   'P 1'
#
loop_
_entity.id
_entity.type
_entity.pdbx_description
1 polymer ?
#
loop_
_entity_poly.entity_id
_entity_poly.type
_entity_poly.pdbx_seq_one_letter_code
_entity_poly.pdbx_strand_id
1 'polypeptide(L)'
;MEFTNPPYFINSIKINNGNALLSEMENNQNSFFMIQNTTLDKEIGVDIKTDSHTKIILKNGSVIPASYIKEEFKLTPGDMVIFMR
;
A
#
# COMPACT_ATOMS: atom_id res chain seq x y z
N MET A 1 6.18 17.01 -6.56
CA MET A 1 6.11 16.93 -5.08
C MET A 1 6.62 15.56 -4.71
N GLU A 2 7.67 15.49 -3.92
CA GLU A 2 8.12 14.23 -3.33
C GLU A 2 7.13 13.83 -2.23
N PHE A 3 6.86 12.54 -2.09
CA PHE A 3 6.04 12.01 -1.00
C PHE A 3 6.83 12.15 0.30
N THR A 4 6.52 13.18 1.11
CA THR A 4 7.35 13.53 2.26
C THR A 4 6.97 12.79 3.54
N ASN A 5 5.69 12.46 3.73
CA ASN A 5 5.20 11.75 4.92
C ASN A 5 4.10 10.75 4.55
N PRO A 6 4.19 9.50 4.99
CA PRO A 6 3.09 8.56 4.86
C PRO A 6 1.97 8.83 5.87
N PRO A 7 0.75 8.27 5.67
CA PRO A 7 -0.34 8.36 6.63
C PRO A 7 0.06 7.82 8.01
N TYR A 8 -0.59 8.31 9.07
CA TYR A 8 -0.19 8.04 10.47
C TYR A 8 -0.10 6.55 10.86
N PHE A 9 -0.77 5.68 10.11
CA PHE A 9 -0.81 4.22 10.33
C PHE A 9 0.22 3.44 9.50
N ILE A 10 1.00 4.12 8.68
CA ILE A 10 2.08 3.59 7.87
C ILE A 10 3.41 4.07 8.47
N ASN A 11 4.14 3.14 9.09
CA ASN A 11 5.42 3.44 9.75
C ASN A 11 6.56 3.67 8.75
N SER A 12 6.56 2.92 7.65
CA SER A 12 7.54 3.07 6.57
C SER A 12 7.02 2.47 5.28
N ILE A 13 7.43 3.05 4.16
CA ILE A 13 7.18 2.51 2.82
C ILE A 13 8.43 2.68 1.96
N LYS A 14 8.77 1.64 1.21
CA LYS A 14 9.81 1.66 0.20
C LYS A 14 9.29 1.01 -1.08
N ILE A 15 9.41 1.74 -2.19
CA ILE A 15 9.10 1.24 -3.53
C ILE A 15 10.41 0.92 -4.23
N ASN A 16 10.56 -0.33 -4.68
CA ASN A 16 11.74 -0.81 -5.37
C ASN A 16 11.42 -1.03 -6.86
N ASN A 17 12.39 -0.72 -7.72
CA ASN A 17 12.40 -1.02 -9.16
C ASN A 17 11.33 -0.35 -10.04
N GLY A 18 10.71 0.75 -9.63
CA GLY A 18 9.81 1.51 -10.50
C GLY A 18 9.11 2.67 -9.80
N ASN A 19 8.02 3.14 -10.40
CA ASN A 19 7.18 4.20 -9.86
C ASN A 19 5.86 3.62 -9.38
N ALA A 20 5.35 4.20 -8.30
CA ALA A 20 4.02 3.91 -7.79
C ALA A 20 3.23 5.20 -7.61
N LEU A 21 1.92 5.14 -7.87
CA LEU A 21 0.99 6.15 -7.42
C LEU A 21 0.61 5.83 -5.97
N LEU A 22 0.80 6.80 -5.09
CA LEU A 22 0.42 6.74 -3.69
C LEU A 22 -0.76 7.69 -3.48
N SER A 23 -1.85 7.21 -2.88
CA SER A 23 -3.00 8.04 -2.57
C SER A 23 -3.51 7.77 -1.18
N GLU A 24 -3.80 8.84 -0.45
CA GLU A 24 -4.55 8.81 0.79
C GLU A 24 -6.01 9.16 0.49
N MET A 25 -6.93 8.43 1.12
CA MET A 25 -8.37 8.66 1.02
C MET A 25 -8.97 8.48 2.41
N GLU A 26 -10.04 9.20 2.71
CA GLU A 26 -10.73 9.09 3.99
C GLU A 26 -12.23 9.06 3.80
N ASN A 27 -12.91 8.40 4.73
CA ASN A 27 -14.33 8.60 4.97
C ASN A 27 -14.56 8.85 6.46
N ASN A 28 -15.81 9.04 6.86
CA ASN A 28 -16.16 9.36 8.25
C ASN A 28 -15.68 8.34 9.30
N GLN A 29 -15.28 7.13 8.88
CA GLN A 29 -14.98 6.02 9.77
C GLN A 29 -13.58 5.42 9.57
N ASN A 30 -12.98 5.56 8.38
CA ASN A 30 -11.74 4.87 8.02
C ASN A 30 -10.83 5.77 7.21
N SER A 31 -9.53 5.57 7.40
CA SER A 31 -8.48 6.11 6.54
C SER A 31 -7.96 5.00 5.63
N PHE A 32 -7.69 5.33 4.37
CA PHE A 32 -7.20 4.40 3.36
C PHE A 32 -5.90 4.89 2.76
N PHE A 33 -5.00 3.96 2.50
CA PHE A 33 -3.75 4.22 1.79
C PHE A 33 -3.62 3.26 0.62
N MET A 34 -3.55 3.80 -0.58
CA MET A 34 -3.51 3.06 -1.83
C MET A 34 -2.12 3.17 -2.46
N ILE A 35 -1.60 2.05 -2.93
CA ILE A 35 -0.37 1.96 -3.71
C ILE A 35 -0.71 1.26 -5.01
N GLN A 36 -0.46 1.92 -6.14
CA GLN A 36 -0.68 1.36 -7.47
C GLN A 36 0.61 1.36 -8.27
N ASN A 37 0.93 0.24 -8.91
CA ASN A 37 2.02 0.20 -9.88
C ASN A 37 1.60 0.94 -11.16
N THR A 38 2.24 2.07 -11.44
CA THR A 38 2.00 2.87 -12.65
C THR A 38 2.92 2.50 -13.81
N THR A 39 3.81 1.54 -13.61
CA THR A 39 4.72 1.06 -14.64
C THR A 39 3.98 0.11 -15.58
N LEU A 40 4.25 0.20 -16.88
CA LEU A 40 3.48 -0.52 -17.91
C LEU A 40 4.00 -1.94 -18.18
N ASP A 41 5.28 -2.19 -17.90
CA ASP A 41 6.00 -3.34 -18.43
C ASP A 41 6.76 -4.15 -17.37
N LYS A 42 6.78 -3.72 -16.11
CA LYS A 42 7.48 -4.41 -15.03
C LYS A 42 6.77 -4.34 -13.67
N GLU A 43 7.06 -5.35 -12.87
CA GLU A 43 6.67 -5.42 -11.47
C GLU A 43 7.45 -4.38 -10.64
N ILE A 44 6.84 -3.92 -9.56
CA ILE A 44 7.52 -3.16 -8.49
C ILE A 44 7.49 -3.95 -7.19
N GLY A 45 8.54 -3.77 -6.38
CA GLY A 45 8.58 -4.29 -5.02
C GLY A 45 8.04 -3.26 -4.02
N VAL A 46 7.22 -3.70 -3.08
CA VAL A 46 6.66 -2.88 -2.01
C VAL A 46 7.06 -3.49 -0.68
N ASP A 47 7.90 -2.77 0.06
CA ASP A 47 8.22 -3.06 1.47
C ASP A 47 7.52 -2.00 2.33
N ILE A 48 6.57 -2.44 3.17
CA ILE A 48 5.72 -1.57 3.96
C ILE A 48 5.60 -2.08 5.39
N LYS A 49 5.70 -1.17 6.35
CA LYS A 49 5.45 -1.43 7.76
C LYS A 49 4.27 -0.59 8.20
N THR A 50 3.33 -1.22 8.88
CA THR A 50 2.08 -0.61 9.35
C THR A 50 1.95 -0.76 10.86
N ASP A 51 1.00 -0.05 11.46
CA ASP A 51 0.64 -0.29 12.85
C ASP A 51 -0.11 -1.62 13.03
N SER A 52 -0.34 -2.03 14.28
CA SER A 52 -0.96 -3.32 14.60
C SER A 52 -2.44 -3.45 14.22
N HIS A 53 -3.09 -2.36 13.87
CA HIS A 53 -4.53 -2.30 13.63
C HIS A 53 -4.87 -2.08 12.15
N THR A 54 -3.86 -1.79 11.33
CA THR A 54 -4.00 -1.63 9.89
C THR A 54 -4.39 -2.95 9.25
N LYS A 55 -5.31 -2.87 8.30
CA LYS A 55 -5.79 -4.00 7.50
C LYS A 55 -5.39 -3.79 6.05
N ILE A 56 -5.27 -4.88 5.31
CA ILE A 56 -5.11 -4.87 3.85
C ILE A 56 -6.39 -5.40 3.21
N ILE A 57 -6.84 -4.71 2.16
CA ILE A 57 -7.92 -5.14 1.29
C ILE A 57 -7.29 -5.89 0.11
N LEU A 58 -7.60 -7.17 0.01
CA LEU A 58 -7.12 -8.05 -1.06
C LEU A 58 -7.95 -7.85 -2.34
N LYS A 59 -7.41 -8.27 -3.48
CA LYS A 59 -8.08 -8.16 -4.80
C LYS A 59 -9.45 -8.83 -4.85
N ASN A 60 -9.66 -9.86 -4.03
CA ASN A 60 -10.95 -10.56 -3.92
C ASN A 60 -11.94 -9.87 -2.96
N GLY A 61 -11.62 -8.68 -2.46
CA GLY A 61 -12.43 -7.92 -1.50
C GLY A 61 -12.31 -8.38 -0.04
N SER A 62 -11.54 -9.45 0.24
CA SER A 62 -11.30 -9.91 1.60
C SER A 62 -10.42 -8.92 2.36
N VAL A 63 -10.69 -8.76 3.65
CA VAL A 63 -9.93 -7.87 4.54
C VAL A 63 -9.21 -8.69 5.59
N ILE A 64 -7.88 -8.59 5.61
CA ILE A 64 -7.03 -9.30 6.58
C ILE A 64 -6.12 -8.32 7.33
N PRO A 65 -5.61 -8.66 8.51
CA PRO A 65 -4.60 -7.85 9.19
C PRO A 65 -3.36 -7.64 8.32
N ALA A 66 -2.86 -6.40 8.24
CA ALA A 66 -1.65 -6.08 7.46
C ALA A 66 -0.39 -6.74 8.07
N SER A 67 -0.43 -7.12 9.35
CA SER A 67 0.64 -7.87 10.03
C SER A 67 0.94 -9.25 9.44
N TYR A 68 0.08 -9.76 8.53
CA TYR A 68 0.36 -10.99 7.79
C TYR A 68 1.36 -10.78 6.64
N ILE A 69 1.59 -9.53 6.24
CA ILE A 69 2.63 -9.15 5.27
C ILE A 69 3.95 -9.02 6.04
N LYS A 70 4.80 -10.03 5.92
CA LYS A 70 6.08 -10.10 6.64
C LYS A 70 7.28 -9.69 5.79
N GLU A 71 7.09 -9.64 4.48
CA GLU A 71 8.15 -9.49 3.49
C GLU A 71 7.71 -8.50 2.40
N GLU A 72 8.69 -8.06 1.62
CA GLU A 72 8.43 -7.32 0.39
C GLU A 72 7.51 -8.15 -0.52
N PHE A 73 6.47 -7.52 -1.06
CA PHE A 73 5.59 -8.13 -2.03
C PHE A 73 5.60 -7.36 -3.35
N LYS A 74 5.16 -8.03 -4.41
CA LYS A 74 5.19 -7.48 -5.75
C LYS A 74 3.82 -6.98 -6.19
N LEU A 75 3.83 -5.86 -6.92
CA LEU A 75 2.68 -5.38 -7.68
C LEU A 75 3.01 -5.47 -9.17
N THR A 76 2.20 -6.21 -9.93
CA THR A 76 2.33 -6.28 -11.39
C THR A 76 1.82 -5.00 -12.06
N PRO A 77 2.14 -4.71 -13.34
CA PRO A 77 1.65 -3.52 -14.03
C PRO A 77 0.14 -3.32 -13.88
N GLY A 78 -0.27 -2.14 -13.39
CA GLY A 78 -1.68 -1.80 -13.15
C GLY A 78 -2.29 -2.32 -11.86
N ASP A 79 -1.62 -3.25 -11.15
CA ASP A 79 -2.09 -3.74 -9.85
C ASP A 79 -2.03 -2.66 -8.78
N MET A 80 -2.89 -2.86 -7.78
CA MET A 80 -2.95 -2.01 -6.61
C MET A 80 -3.11 -2.84 -5.33
N VAL A 81 -2.74 -2.21 -4.22
CA VAL A 81 -3.02 -2.64 -2.86
C VAL A 81 -3.62 -1.48 -2.08
N ILE A 82 -4.56 -1.79 -1.19
CA ILE A 82 -5.21 -0.79 -0.33
C ILE A 82 -5.05 -1.23 1.12
N PHE A 83 -4.55 -0.31 1.94
CA PHE A 83 -4.51 -0.41 3.39
C PHE A 83 -5.65 0.40 3.99
N MET A 84 -6.22 -0.07 5.09
CA MET A 84 -7.34 0.54 5.78
C MET A 84 -7.07 0.60 7.29
N ARG A 85 -7.39 1.74 7.91
CA ARG A 85 -7.20 1.97 9.33
C ARG A 85 -8.43 2.55 10.01
#